data_AF-A0A6B2UBY7-F1
#
_entry.id   AF-A0A6B2UBY7-F1
#
_cell.length_a   1.000
_cell.length_b   1.000
_cell.length_c   1.000
_cell.angle_alpha   90.00
_cell.angle_beta   90.00
_cell.angle_gamma   90.00
#
_symmetry.space_group_name_H-M   'P 1'
#
loop_
_entity.id
_entity.type
_entity.pdbx_description
1 polymer ?
#
loop_
_entity_poly.entity_id
_entity_poly.type
_entity_poly.pdbx_seq_one_letter_code
_entity_poly.pdbx_strand_id
1 'polypeptide(L)'
;MPPYDTAGREPVVVGVDSGGSGVRFAVAGGPYREPRVLVSRVPVRTGPEGISAAHLLEQLLPAVRGALPEGARPAALVVGAAGMATLGADLRAVLPG
;
A
#
# COMPACT_ATOMS: atom_id res chain seq x y z
N MET A 1 -20.37 -13.13 -8.98
CA MET A 1 -19.29 -12.14 -8.93
C MET A 1 -18.77 -12.04 -10.35
N PRO A 2 -19.09 -10.99 -11.13
CA PRO A 2 -18.65 -10.94 -12.52
C PRO A 2 -17.12 -10.74 -12.57
N PRO A 3 -16.43 -11.31 -13.57
CA PRO A 3 -14.99 -11.20 -13.70
C PRO A 3 -14.66 -9.74 -14.00
N TYR A 4 -13.56 -9.24 -13.44
CA TYR A 4 -13.05 -7.91 -13.75
C TYR A 4 -12.93 -7.76 -15.27
N ASP A 5 -13.75 -6.90 -15.86
CA ASP A 5 -13.60 -6.47 -17.24
C ASP A 5 -12.31 -5.64 -17.34
N THR A 6 -11.22 -6.33 -17.68
CA THR A 6 -9.88 -5.76 -17.89
C THR A 6 -9.56 -5.55 -19.37
N ALA A 7 -10.54 -5.70 -20.27
CA ALA A 7 -10.32 -5.54 -21.70
C ALA A 7 -10.10 -4.05 -22.03
N GLY A 8 -8.84 -3.61 -21.93
CA GLY A 8 -8.36 -2.30 -22.41
C GLY A 8 -7.69 -1.39 -21.38
N ARG A 9 -7.64 -1.78 -20.09
CA ARG A 9 -6.90 -1.01 -19.07
C ARG A 9 -5.95 -1.92 -18.31
N GLU A 10 -4.66 -1.56 -18.32
CA GLU A 10 -3.68 -2.23 -17.48
C GLU A 10 -4.12 -2.16 -16.00
N PRO A 11 -4.03 -3.25 -15.24
CA PRO A 11 -4.43 -3.26 -13.84
C PRO A 11 -3.60 -2.27 -13.04
N VAL A 12 -4.24 -1.57 -12.10
CA VAL A 12 -3.52 -0.71 -11.15
C VAL A 12 -3.01 -1.55 -10.00
N VAL A 13 -1.73 -1.41 -9.65
CA VAL A 13 -1.11 -2.09 -8.50
C VAL A 13 -0.49 -1.08 -7.55
N VAL A 14 -0.44 -1.44 -6.26
CA VAL A 14 0.11 -0.59 -5.21
C VAL A 14 1.25 -1.30 -4.49
N GLY A 15 2.42 -0.65 -4.42
CA GLY A 15 3.54 -1.07 -3.59
C GLY A 15 3.68 -0.18 -2.36
N VAL A 16 3.95 -0.79 -1.21
CA VAL A 16 4.24 -0.09 0.05
C VAL A 16 5.61 -0.52 0.55
N ASP A 17 6.49 0.44 0.82
CA ASP A 17 7.81 0.25 1.41
C ASP A 17 7.89 1.07 2.71
N SER A 18 7.64 0.39 3.84
CA SER A 18 7.69 0.99 5.18
C SER A 18 9.06 0.77 5.82
N GLY A 19 9.84 1.85 5.94
CA GLY A 19 11.16 1.85 6.57
C GLY A 19 11.23 2.68 7.85
N GLY A 20 12.37 2.63 8.53
CA GLY A 20 12.60 3.39 9.76
C GLY A 20 12.57 4.92 9.60
N SER A 21 12.63 5.41 8.36
CA SER A 21 12.59 6.84 8.01
C SER A 21 11.24 7.33 7.50
N GLY A 22 10.24 6.46 7.41
CA GLY A 22 8.96 6.78 6.77
C GLY A 22 8.48 5.70 5.81
N VAL A 23 7.48 6.04 5.00
CA VAL A 23 6.80 5.12 4.10
C VAL A 23 6.83 5.66 2.68
N ARG A 24 7.14 4.80 1.72
CA ARG A 24 6.97 5.08 0.29
C ARG A 24 5.80 4.27 -0.26
N PHE A 25 4.99 4.91 -1.08
CA PHE A 25 3.89 4.29 -1.79
C PHE A 25 4.13 4.44 -3.28
N ALA A 26 3.95 3.38 -4.05
CA ALA A 26 4.02 3.43 -5.51
C ALA A 26 2.70 2.94 -6.10
N VAL A 27 2.09 3.74 -6.98
CA VAL A 27 0.90 3.35 -7.76
C VAL A 27 1.31 3.23 -9.22
N ALA A 28 1.18 2.03 -9.80
CA ALA A 28 1.59 1.74 -11.17
C ALA A 28 0.46 1.10 -11.99
N GLY A 29 0.57 1.16 -13.32
CA GLY A 29 -0.43 0.64 -14.25
C GLY A 29 -1.57 1.62 -14.53
N GLY A 30 -2.64 1.12 -15.14
CA GLY A 30 -3.76 1.93 -15.61
C GLY A 30 -3.31 2.98 -16.63
N PRO A 31 -3.61 4.27 -16.42
CA PRO A 31 -3.22 5.34 -17.35
C PRO A 31 -1.78 5.82 -17.16
N TYR A 32 -1.04 5.31 -16.18
CA TYR A 32 0.30 5.82 -15.84
C TYR A 32 1.37 5.12 -16.67
N ARG A 33 2.18 5.92 -17.39
CA ARG A 33 3.39 5.42 -18.07
C ARG A 33 4.51 5.07 -17.10
N GLU A 34 4.56 5.74 -15.94
CA GLU A 34 5.56 5.56 -14.89
C GLU A 34 4.86 5.52 -13.51
N PRO A 35 5.41 4.80 -12.51
CA PRO A 35 4.81 4.75 -11.18
C PRO A 35 4.70 6.13 -10.53
N ARG A 36 3.53 6.42 -9.96
CA ARG A 36 3.32 7.57 -9.09
C ARG A 36 3.86 7.23 -7.71
N VAL A 37 4.96 7.88 -7.32
CA VAL A 37 5.60 7.66 -6.01
C VAL A 37 5.19 8.75 -5.03
N LEU A 38 4.71 8.34 -3.86
CA LEU A 38 4.36 9.20 -2.73
C LEU A 38 5.23 8.85 -1.54
N VAL A 39 5.58 9.84 -0.72
CA VAL A 39 6.45 9.66 0.44
C VAL A 39 5.82 10.31 1.67
N SER A 40 5.66 9.51 2.72
CA SER A 40 5.48 9.99 4.08
C SER A 40 6.82 9.94 4.79
N ARG A 41 7.23 11.06 5.41
CA ARG A 41 8.43 11.11 6.26
C ARG A 41 8.14 10.71 7.72
N VAL A 42 6.94 10.22 8.00
CA VAL A 42 6.53 9.77 9.33
C VAL A 42 6.69 8.26 9.41
N PRO A 43 7.65 7.74 10.20
CA PRO A 43 7.81 6.30 10.39
C PRO A 43 6.54 5.67 10.97
N VAL A 44 6.25 4.43 10.59
CA VAL A 44 5.12 3.71 11.18
C VAL A 44 5.43 3.37 12.64
N ARG A 45 4.54 3.76 13.55
CA ARG A 45 4.57 3.37 14.97
C ARG A 45 4.73 1.86 15.13
N THR A 46 5.56 1.47 16.09
CA THR A 46 5.67 0.11 16.57
C THR A 46 5.12 0.02 18.00
N GLY A 47 4.47 -1.09 18.32
CA GLY A 47 3.94 -1.41 19.64
C GLY A 47 4.28 -2.84 20.03
N PRO A 48 3.66 -3.37 21.10
CA PRO A 48 3.91 -4.74 21.59
C PRO A 48 3.73 -5.82 20.51
N GLU A 49 2.75 -5.65 19.62
CA GLU A 49 2.46 -6.56 18.51
C GLU A 49 3.23 -6.22 17.21
N GLY A 50 4.26 -5.36 17.32
CA GLY A 50 5.10 -4.94 16.20
C GLY A 50 4.58 -3.71 15.46
N ILE A 51 4.74 -3.67 14.14
CA ILE A 51 4.39 -2.54 13.26
C ILE A 51 2.88 -2.34 13.26
N SER A 52 2.44 -1.15 13.65
CA SER A 52 1.02 -0.82 13.76
C SER A 52 0.34 -0.81 12.39
N ALA A 53 -0.58 -1.75 12.17
CA ALA A 53 -1.40 -1.82 10.97
C ALA A 53 -2.33 -0.61 10.85
N ALA A 54 -2.94 -0.20 11.96
CA ALA A 54 -3.79 0.98 12.02
C ALA A 54 -3.04 2.24 11.55
N HIS A 55 -1.83 2.49 12.08
CA HIS A 55 -1.06 3.66 11.69
C HIS A 55 -0.54 3.57 10.25
N LEU A 56 -0.22 2.38 9.75
CA LEU A 56 0.09 2.21 8.33
C LEU A 56 -1.10 2.57 7.45
N LEU A 57 -2.32 2.10 7.78
CA LEU A 57 -3.54 2.39 7.04
C LEU A 57 -3.93 3.87 7.08
N GLU A 58 -3.71 4.54 8.22
CA GLU A 58 -3.89 6.00 8.37
C GLU A 58 -3.05 6.79 7.35
N GLN A 59 -1.84 6.32 7.03
CA GLN A 59 -0.98 6.95 6.02
C GLN A 59 -1.30 6.48 4.59
N LEU A 60 -1.52 5.17 4.41
CA LEU A 60 -1.70 4.53 3.11
C LEU A 60 -3.00 4.95 2.42
N LEU A 61 -4.13 4.90 3.13
CA LEU A 61 -5.44 5.12 2.54
C LEU A 61 -5.61 6.51 1.92
N PRO A 62 -5.28 7.63 2.59
CA PRO A 62 -5.37 8.94 1.96
C PRO A 62 -4.38 9.10 0.80
N ALA A 63 -3.14 8.60 0.94
CA ALA A 63 -2.11 8.73 -0.09
C ALA A 63 -2.50 7.99 -1.38
N VAL A 64 -2.91 6.73 -1.28
CA VAL A 64 -3.26 5.91 -2.43
C VAL A 64 -4.56 6.39 -3.06
N ARG A 65 -5.59 6.76 -2.27
CA ARG A 65 -6.84 7.32 -2.83
C ARG A 65 -6.59 8.58 -3.65
N GLY A 66 -5.71 9.48 -3.19
CA GLY A 66 -5.33 10.68 -3.94
C GLY A 66 -4.46 10.41 -5.17
N ALA A 67 -3.85 9.22 -5.27
CA ALA A 67 -2.99 8.82 -6.37
C ALA A 67 -3.65 7.86 -7.36
N LEU A 68 -4.83 7.32 -7.06
CA LEU A 68 -5.54 6.42 -7.95
C LEU A 68 -6.19 7.17 -9.11
N PRO A 69 -6.28 6.55 -10.30
CA PRO A 69 -7.15 7.04 -11.35
C PRO A 69 -8.61 7.04 -10.88
N GLU A 70 -9.39 8.00 -11.38
CA GLU A 70 -10.82 8.09 -11.04
C GLU A 70 -11.56 6.78 -11.35
N GLY A 71 -12.35 6.32 -10.38
CA GLY A 71 -13.09 5.04 -10.46
C GLY A 71 -12.23 3.76 -10.43
N ALA A 72 -10.91 3.86 -10.32
CA ALA A 72 -10.04 2.69 -10.28
C ALA A 72 -9.97 2.07 -8.87
N ARG A 73 -9.88 0.73 -8.84
CA ARG A 73 -9.51 -0.03 -7.65
C ARG A 73 -8.20 -0.76 -7.92
N PRO A 74 -7.26 -0.80 -6.95
CA PRO A 74 -6.08 -1.63 -7.09
C PRO A 74 -6.47 -3.09 -7.29
N ALA A 75 -5.88 -3.75 -8.28
CA ALA A 75 -6.00 -5.18 -8.48
C ALA A 75 -5.18 -5.95 -7.44
N ALA A 76 -4.06 -5.36 -6.98
CA ALA A 76 -3.21 -5.93 -5.95
C ALA A 76 -2.54 -4.81 -5.14
N LEU A 77 -2.21 -5.15 -3.89
CA LEU A 77 -1.41 -4.33 -3.01
C LEU A 77 -0.36 -5.21 -2.33
N VAL A 78 0.91 -4.77 -2.37
CA VAL A 78 2.03 -5.47 -1.75
C VAL A 78 2.60 -4.60 -0.64
N VAL A 79 2.69 -5.15 0.57
CA VAL A 79 3.29 -4.46 1.72
C VAL A 79 4.65 -5.08 2.05
N GLY A 80 5.69 -4.28 1.86
CA GLY A 80 7.02 -4.51 2.41
C GLY A 80 7.26 -3.60 3.61
N ALA A 81 7.85 -4.16 4.67
CA ALA A 81 8.27 -3.37 5.82
C ALA A 81 9.62 -3.86 6.38
N ALA A 82 10.46 -2.90 6.78
CA ALA A 82 11.68 -3.22 7.53
C ALA A 82 11.29 -3.92 8.84
N GLY A 83 11.87 -5.11 9.07
CA GLY A 83 11.52 -5.94 10.22
C GLY A 83 10.23 -6.75 10.06
N MET A 84 9.63 -6.88 8.86
CA MET A 84 8.39 -7.65 8.65
C MET A 84 8.44 -9.09 9.21
N ALA A 85 9.63 -9.73 9.20
CA ALA A 85 9.82 -11.06 9.76
C ALA A 85 9.60 -11.12 11.29
N THR A 86 10.02 -10.09 12.02
CA THR A 86 10.03 -10.08 13.50
C THR A 86 8.98 -9.16 14.12
N LEU A 87 8.61 -8.08 13.42
CA LEU A 87 7.68 -7.05 13.87
C LEU A 87 6.38 -7.04 13.06
N GLY A 88 6.16 -7.97 12.14
CA GLY A 88 4.96 -7.93 11.28
C GLY A 88 3.73 -8.62 11.86
N ALA A 89 3.63 -8.86 13.17
CA ALA A 89 2.53 -9.63 13.74
C ALA A 89 1.19 -8.91 13.58
N ASP A 90 1.08 -7.65 14.01
CA ASP A 90 -0.12 -6.83 13.85
C ASP A 90 -0.51 -6.64 12.37
N LEU A 91 0.48 -6.43 11.49
CA LEU A 91 0.24 -6.37 10.03
C LEU A 91 -0.40 -7.65 9.48
N ARG A 92 0.06 -8.83 9.89
CA ARG A 92 -0.51 -10.11 9.45
C ARG A 92 -1.90 -10.37 10.05
N ALA A 93 -2.16 -9.87 11.26
CA ALA A 93 -3.44 -10.04 11.93
C ALA A 93 -4.55 -9.17 11.29
N VAL A 94 -4.20 -7.98 10.81
CA VAL A 94 -5.17 -6.98 10.34
C VAL A 94 -5.26 -6.91 8.81
N LEU A 95 -4.12 -7.00 8.10
CA LEU A 95 -4.14 -6.91 6.64
C LEU A 95 -4.67 -8.21 6.02
N PRO A 96 -5.42 -8.12 4.91
CA PRO A 96 -5.88 -9.30 4.21
C PRO A 96 -4.70 -10.12 3.67
N GLY A 97 -4.65 -11.41 3.99
CA GLY A 97 -3.60 -12.34 3.60
C GLY A 97 -3.85 -13.75 4.11
#